data_AF-A0A0K0PV15-F1
#
_entry.id   AF-A0A0K0PV15-F1
#
_cell.length_a   1.000
_cell.length_b   1.000
_cell.length_c   1.000
_cell.angle_alpha   90.00
_cell.angle_beta   90.00
_cell.angle_gamma   90.00
#
_symmetry.space_group_name_H-M   'P 1'
#
loop_
_entity.id
_entity.type
_entity.pdbx_description
1 polymer ?
#
loop_
_entity_poly.entity_id
_entity_poly.type
_entity_poly.pdbx_seq_one_letter_code
_entity_poly.pdbx_strand_id
1 'polypeptide(L)'
;NYVAETAREHDVERHIRYGLAVKSADWSSADKCWKLTALNETTGETEHYTASFMVGCTGYYNYDQGYKPDFPGESDFRGQIVHPQHWPEDLDYTSKKVVVIGSGATAITLVPTMAEKAAHVTMLQRSPTYLMPLPSTDKVTLALQKVLPEKAAYRLTRARNISISRFLYQRSRKSPQFMRKLFLGIIKRQVQGKADMRHFTPDYNPWDQRLCVVKDGDLFQAIKSGKAAIATDHIERFTETGIRLKSGEELAADIIIPATGLEIQMLGGIKPTVDGQEVVMKDKVIYKNVM
;
A
#
# COMPACT_ATOMS: atom_id res chain seq x y z
N ASN A 1 -10.01 -9.08 15.05
CA ASN A 1 -9.97 -9.73 13.73
C ASN A 1 -11.21 -9.27 12.98
N TYR A 2 -11.26 -7.97 12.61
CA TYR A 2 -12.53 -7.26 12.37
C TYR A 2 -13.32 -7.81 11.18
N VAL A 3 -12.68 -8.01 10.01
CA VAL A 3 -13.38 -8.45 8.79
C VAL A 3 -14.00 -9.84 8.97
N ALA A 4 -13.24 -10.80 9.54
CA ALA A 4 -13.75 -12.14 9.78
C ALA A 4 -14.83 -12.17 10.88
N GLU A 5 -14.70 -11.32 11.90
CA GLU A 5 -15.75 -11.15 12.92
C GLU A 5 -17.05 -10.63 12.29
N THR A 6 -16.99 -9.59 11.45
CA THR A 6 -18.15 -9.06 10.72
C THR A 6 -18.78 -10.10 9.78
N ALA A 7 -17.96 -10.87 9.06
CA ALA A 7 -18.45 -11.92 8.16
C ALA A 7 -19.21 -13.02 8.93
N ARG A 8 -18.73 -13.42 10.11
CA ARG A 8 -19.38 -14.37 11.00
C ARG A 8 -20.65 -13.80 11.64
N GLU A 9 -20.61 -12.57 12.14
CA GLU A 9 -21.75 -11.89 12.77
C GLU A 9 -22.94 -11.78 11.82
N HIS A 10 -22.68 -11.59 10.53
CA HIS A 10 -23.71 -11.47 9.49
C HIS A 10 -23.89 -12.72 8.63
N ASP A 11 -23.29 -13.85 8.99
CA ASP A 11 -23.45 -15.14 8.32
C ASP A 11 -23.18 -15.08 6.80
N VAL A 12 -22.16 -14.31 6.41
CA VAL A 12 -21.75 -14.13 5.02
C VAL A 12 -20.87 -15.29 4.55
N GLU A 13 -20.10 -15.90 5.47
CA GLU A 13 -19.11 -16.94 5.14
C GLU A 13 -19.72 -18.15 4.43
N ARG A 14 -20.93 -18.57 4.81
CA ARG A 14 -21.62 -19.71 4.16
C ARG A 14 -21.96 -19.48 2.68
N HIS A 15 -21.92 -18.23 2.23
CA HIS A 15 -22.19 -17.84 0.85
C HIS A 15 -20.91 -17.62 0.03
N ILE A 16 -19.74 -17.71 0.66
CA ILE A 16 -18.45 -17.53 -0.01
C ILE A 16 -17.91 -18.89 -0.43
N ARG A 17 -17.51 -18.99 -1.70
CA ARG A 17 -16.76 -20.14 -2.22
C ARG A 17 -15.30 -19.73 -2.35
N TYR A 18 -14.48 -20.15 -1.38
CA TYR A 18 -13.04 -19.89 -1.39
C TYR A 18 -12.31 -20.81 -2.37
N GLY A 19 -11.09 -20.42 -2.77
CA GLY A 19 -10.25 -21.21 -3.69
C GLY A 19 -10.77 -21.26 -5.13
N LEU A 20 -11.69 -20.37 -5.51
CA LEU A 20 -12.19 -20.23 -6.86
C LEU A 20 -11.73 -18.89 -7.46
N ALA A 21 -10.95 -18.95 -8.53
CA ALA A 21 -10.53 -17.78 -9.29
C ALA A 21 -11.37 -17.65 -10.57
N VAL A 22 -12.27 -16.67 -10.63
CA VAL A 22 -13.04 -16.37 -11.85
C VAL A 22 -12.08 -15.84 -12.92
N LYS A 23 -12.03 -16.48 -14.09
CA LYS A 23 -11.12 -16.14 -15.20
C LYS A 23 -11.82 -15.41 -16.35
N SER A 24 -13.10 -15.69 -16.59
CA SER A 24 -13.90 -15.02 -17.62
C SER A 24 -15.35 -14.81 -17.20
N ALA A 25 -15.98 -13.79 -17.79
CA ALA A 25 -17.38 -13.47 -17.59
C ALA A 25 -18.00 -13.03 -18.92
N ASP A 26 -18.95 -13.80 -19.44
CA ASP A 26 -19.65 -13.53 -20.69
C ASP A 26 -21.11 -13.17 -20.41
N TRP A 27 -21.57 -11.99 -20.84
CA TRP A 27 -23.00 -11.71 -20.86
C TRP A 27 -23.63 -12.34 -22.09
N SER A 28 -24.60 -13.23 -21.88
CA SER A 28 -25.41 -13.78 -22.96
C SER A 28 -26.71 -12.99 -23.09
N SER A 29 -26.89 -12.29 -24.21
CA SER A 29 -28.13 -11.58 -24.53
C SER A 29 -29.29 -12.54 -24.81
N ALA A 30 -29.00 -13.73 -25.36
CA ALA A 30 -29.98 -14.77 -25.61
C ALA A 30 -30.56 -15.33 -24.30
N ASP A 31 -29.68 -15.70 -23.37
CA ASP A 31 -30.07 -16.31 -22.09
C ASP A 31 -30.36 -15.28 -20.99
N LYS A 32 -30.03 -14.00 -21.22
CA LYS A 32 -30.18 -12.88 -20.29
C LYS A 32 -29.48 -13.12 -18.95
N CYS A 33 -28.29 -13.71 -19.00
CA CYS A 33 -27.48 -13.99 -17.83
C CYS A 33 -25.98 -13.88 -18.13
N TRP A 34 -25.20 -13.66 -17.08
CA TRP A 34 -23.76 -13.87 -17.07
C TRP A 34 -23.45 -15.35 -17.03
N LYS A 35 -22.48 -15.77 -17.84
CA LYS A 35 -21.81 -17.08 -17.82
C LYS A 35 -20.39 -16.85 -17.33
N LEU A 36 -20.05 -17.42 -16.18
CA LEU A 36 -18.74 -17.27 -15.56
C LEU A 36 -17.97 -18.58 -15.67
N THR A 37 -16.67 -18.46 -15.95
CA THR A 37 -15.74 -19.59 -15.87
C THR A 37 -14.77 -19.33 -14.74
N ALA A 38 -14.72 -20.25 -13.77
CA ALA A 38 -13.82 -20.18 -12.63
C ALA A 38 -12.85 -21.36 -12.63
N LEU A 39 -11.64 -21.12 -12.16
CA LEU A 39 -10.65 -22.14 -11.89
C LEU A 39 -10.66 -22.46 -10.40
N ASN A 40 -10.84 -23.73 -10.06
CA ASN A 40 -10.60 -24.21 -8.71
C ASN A 40 -9.10 -24.31 -8.49
N GLU A 41 -8.55 -23.47 -7.63
CA GLU A 41 -7.10 -23.35 -7.41
C GLU A 41 -6.52 -24.57 -6.67
N THR A 42 -7.37 -25.34 -6.00
CA THR A 42 -6.94 -26.56 -5.29
C THR A 42 -6.88 -27.76 -6.23
N THR A 43 -7.89 -27.94 -7.09
CA THR A 43 -7.99 -29.12 -7.99
C THR A 43 -7.45 -28.86 -9.39
N GLY A 44 -7.37 -27.60 -9.81
CA GLY A 44 -7.08 -27.20 -11.19
C GLY A 44 -8.26 -27.34 -12.15
N GLU A 45 -9.44 -27.72 -11.65
CA GLU A 45 -10.62 -27.95 -12.49
C GLU A 45 -11.30 -26.64 -12.89
N THR A 46 -11.90 -26.65 -14.08
CA THR A 46 -12.73 -25.54 -14.55
C THR A 46 -14.17 -25.75 -14.13
N GLU A 47 -14.74 -24.75 -13.47
CA GLU A 47 -16.14 -24.73 -13.03
C GLU A 47 -16.91 -23.63 -13.76
N HIS A 48 -18.19 -23.88 -14.04
CA HIS A 48 -19.06 -22.96 -14.75
C HIS A 48 -20.24 -22.51 -13.88
N TYR A 49 -20.53 -21.21 -13.96
CA TYR A 49 -21.59 -20.58 -13.19
C TYR A 49 -22.45 -19.68 -14.05
N THR A 50 -23.69 -19.49 -13.64
CA THR A 50 -24.58 -18.47 -14.22
C THR A 50 -25.10 -17.52 -13.16
N ALA A 51 -25.33 -16.25 -13.55
CA ALA A 51 -25.88 -15.24 -12.66
C ALA A 51 -26.69 -14.20 -13.44
N SER A 52 -27.78 -13.70 -12.87
CA SER A 52 -28.52 -12.58 -13.46
C SER A 52 -27.75 -11.25 -13.36
N PHE A 53 -26.95 -11.09 -12.32
CA PHE A 53 -26.15 -9.89 -12.06
C PHE A 53 -24.73 -10.28 -11.62
N MET A 54 -23.76 -9.45 -11.99
CA MET A 54 -22.37 -9.56 -11.56
C MET A 54 -21.94 -8.24 -10.94
N VAL A 55 -21.36 -8.30 -9.74
CA VAL A 55 -20.79 -7.13 -9.04
C VAL A 55 -19.31 -7.40 -8.77
N GLY A 56 -18.43 -6.64 -9.44
CA GLY A 56 -16.98 -6.78 -9.34
C GLY A 56 -16.42 -6.19 -8.06
N CYS A 57 -16.42 -6.95 -6.96
CA CYS A 57 -15.79 -6.57 -5.68
C CYS A 57 -14.31 -7.00 -5.59
N THR A 58 -13.57 -6.94 -6.70
CA THR A 58 -12.23 -7.55 -6.84
C THR A 58 -11.08 -6.69 -6.33
N GLY A 59 -11.35 -5.47 -5.86
CA GLY A 59 -10.32 -4.46 -5.65
C GLY A 59 -9.72 -3.96 -6.98
N TYR A 60 -8.60 -3.24 -6.89
CA TYR A 60 -7.95 -2.58 -8.03
C TYR A 60 -6.46 -2.93 -8.18
N TYR A 61 -6.01 -3.98 -7.48
CA TYR A 61 -4.63 -4.45 -7.51
C TYR A 61 -4.55 -5.86 -8.06
N ASN A 62 -3.45 -6.16 -8.75
CA ASN A 62 -3.05 -7.52 -9.03
C ASN A 62 -2.53 -8.16 -7.72
N TYR A 63 -3.19 -9.23 -7.26
CA TYR A 63 -2.78 -9.95 -6.05
C TYR A 63 -1.79 -11.09 -6.34
N ASP A 64 -1.64 -11.50 -7.60
CA ASP A 64 -0.68 -12.53 -8.02
C ASP A 64 0.75 -11.99 -8.09
N GLN A 65 0.90 -10.70 -8.43
CA GLN A 65 2.20 -10.03 -8.45
C GLN A 65 2.05 -8.54 -8.12
N GLY A 66 3.00 -8.03 -7.32
CA GLY A 66 3.16 -6.60 -7.11
C GLY A 66 4.09 -5.99 -8.14
N TYR A 67 4.10 -4.66 -8.22
CA TYR A 67 5.00 -3.99 -9.14
C TYR A 67 6.44 -4.08 -8.63
N LYS A 68 7.29 -4.74 -9.43
CA LYS A 68 8.72 -4.87 -9.18
C LYS A 68 9.48 -4.50 -10.46
N PRO A 69 10.26 -3.41 -10.47
CA PRO A 69 11.08 -3.08 -11.62
C PRO A 69 12.23 -4.08 -11.77
N ASP A 70 12.77 -4.19 -12.97
CA ASP A 70 13.99 -4.96 -13.19
C ASP A 70 15.16 -4.30 -12.46
N PHE A 71 15.80 -5.04 -11.55
CA PHE A 71 17.01 -4.61 -10.88
C PHE A 71 18.23 -5.26 -11.54
N PRO A 72 19.16 -4.49 -12.11
CA PRO A 72 20.39 -5.06 -12.68
C PRO A 72 21.17 -5.84 -11.62
N GLY A 73 21.64 -7.04 -11.96
CA GLY A 73 22.42 -7.89 -11.04
C GLY A 73 21.61 -8.53 -9.91
N GLU A 74 20.27 -8.51 -9.96
CA GLU A 74 19.44 -9.09 -8.89
C GLU A 74 19.78 -10.56 -8.61
N SER A 75 20.06 -11.34 -9.66
CA SER A 75 20.47 -12.74 -9.58
C SER A 75 21.80 -12.96 -8.85
N ASP A 76 22.61 -11.91 -8.69
CA ASP A 76 23.92 -12.00 -8.07
C ASP A 76 23.82 -11.90 -6.54
N PHE A 77 22.72 -11.34 -6.01
CA PHE A 77 22.52 -11.14 -4.58
C PHE A 77 22.37 -12.48 -3.85
N ARG A 78 23.23 -12.71 -2.85
CA ARG A 78 23.26 -13.99 -2.10
C ARG A 78 22.35 -14.01 -0.87
N GLY A 79 21.77 -12.86 -0.52
CA GLY A 79 20.79 -12.76 0.57
C GLY A 79 19.37 -13.09 0.11
N GLN A 80 18.39 -12.78 0.96
CA GLN A 80 16.99 -13.06 0.68
C GLN A 80 16.27 -11.84 0.09
N ILE A 81 15.50 -12.04 -0.98
CA ILE A 81 14.62 -11.00 -1.54
C ILE A 81 13.18 -11.35 -1.17
N VAL A 82 12.50 -10.43 -0.47
CA VAL A 82 11.12 -10.65 0.01
C VAL A 82 10.21 -9.54 -0.49
N HIS A 83 9.32 -9.89 -1.43
CA HIS A 83 8.32 -8.94 -1.89
C HIS A 83 7.19 -8.80 -0.84
N PRO A 84 6.78 -7.57 -0.42
CA PRO A 84 5.81 -7.38 0.66
C PRO A 84 4.45 -8.04 0.47
N GLN A 85 4.04 -8.28 -0.78
CA GLN A 85 2.77 -8.93 -1.11
C GLN A 85 2.77 -10.44 -0.82
N HIS A 86 3.94 -11.07 -0.83
CA HIS A 86 4.13 -12.50 -0.59
C HIS A 86 5.04 -12.68 0.64
N TRP A 87 4.64 -12.05 1.74
CA TRP A 87 5.42 -12.04 2.97
C TRP A 87 5.44 -13.44 3.62
N PRO A 88 6.61 -14.06 3.83
CA PRO A 88 6.71 -15.35 4.52
C PRO A 88 6.31 -15.21 5.99
N GLU A 89 5.48 -16.13 6.49
CA GLU A 89 5.01 -16.11 7.89
C GLU A 89 6.15 -16.30 8.90
N ASP A 90 7.20 -17.02 8.50
CA ASP A 90 8.34 -17.42 9.32
C ASP A 90 9.61 -16.61 9.04
N LEU A 91 9.51 -15.47 8.35
CA LEU A 91 10.66 -14.62 8.05
C LEU A 91 11.34 -14.10 9.33
N ASP A 92 12.53 -14.63 9.64
CA ASP A 92 13.39 -14.12 10.69
C ASP A 92 14.40 -13.11 10.16
N TYR A 93 14.22 -11.85 10.56
CA TYR A 93 15.11 -10.73 10.26
C TYR A 93 15.87 -10.24 11.50
N THR A 94 15.86 -11.01 12.59
CA THR A 94 16.56 -10.64 13.84
C THR A 94 18.05 -10.48 13.60
N SER A 95 18.60 -9.34 14.03
CA SER A 95 20.02 -9.01 13.86
C SER A 95 20.52 -8.97 12.40
N LYS A 96 19.62 -8.96 11.41
CA LYS A 96 19.95 -8.82 9.99
C LYS A 96 20.03 -7.34 9.57
N LYS A 97 20.81 -7.06 8.53
CA LYS A 97 20.76 -5.80 7.78
C LYS A 97 19.69 -5.91 6.70
N VAL A 98 18.74 -4.99 6.71
CA VAL A 98 17.61 -5.01 5.78
C VAL A 98 17.60 -3.75 4.95
N VAL A 99 17.46 -3.87 3.62
CA VAL A 99 17.21 -2.73 2.74
C VAL A 99 15.78 -2.80 2.22
N VAL A 100 14.98 -1.79 2.54
CA VAL A 100 13.60 -1.64 2.04
C VAL A 100 13.61 -0.63 0.89
N ILE A 101 13.33 -1.10 -0.33
CA ILE A 101 13.31 -0.26 -1.53
C ILE A 101 11.92 0.35 -1.69
N GLY A 102 11.83 1.67 -1.61
CA GLY A 102 10.60 2.43 -1.76
C GLY A 102 10.40 3.44 -0.64
N SER A 103 9.54 4.42 -0.91
CA SER A 103 9.12 5.46 0.05
C SER A 103 7.60 5.54 0.20
N GLY A 104 6.88 4.52 -0.29
CA GLY A 104 5.43 4.43 -0.17
C GLY A 104 4.96 4.00 1.22
N ALA A 105 3.63 3.89 1.39
CA ALA A 105 3.01 3.50 2.65
C ALA A 105 3.54 2.16 3.20
N THR A 106 3.77 1.18 2.33
CA THR A 106 4.34 -0.12 2.70
C THR A 106 5.73 0.03 3.33
N ALA A 107 6.64 0.77 2.68
CA ALA A 107 7.98 1.01 3.22
C ALA A 107 7.94 1.76 4.56
N ILE A 108 7.12 2.80 4.65
CA ILE A 108 6.97 3.62 5.86
C ILE A 108 6.43 2.83 7.05
N THR A 109 5.65 1.78 6.80
CA THR A 109 5.15 0.89 7.85
C THR A 109 6.15 -0.21 8.20
N LEU A 110 6.81 -0.79 7.19
CA LEU A 110 7.77 -1.88 7.39
C LEU A 110 9.04 -1.42 8.10
N VAL A 111 9.63 -0.28 7.70
CA VAL A 111 10.91 0.18 8.23
C VAL A 111 10.93 0.30 9.77
N PRO A 112 10.00 1.05 10.42
CA PRO A 112 10.01 1.14 11.88
C PRO A 112 9.73 -0.20 12.56
N THR A 113 8.79 -0.99 12.02
CA THR A 113 8.43 -2.31 12.57
C THR A 113 9.61 -3.27 12.52
N MET A 114 10.31 -3.34 11.40
CA MET A 114 11.47 -4.22 11.25
C MET A 114 12.67 -3.76 12.08
N ALA A 115 12.85 -2.44 12.24
CA ALA A 115 13.91 -1.86 13.06
C ALA A 115 13.79 -2.24 14.55
N GLU A 116 12.66 -2.81 14.99
CA GLU A 116 12.55 -3.34 16.36
C GLU A 116 13.48 -4.55 16.59
N LYS A 117 13.65 -5.42 15.59
CA LYS A 117 14.42 -6.68 15.69
C LYS A 117 15.66 -6.76 14.79
N ALA A 118 15.64 -6.09 13.64
CA ALA A 118 16.77 -6.06 12.72
C ALA A 118 18.00 -5.38 13.36
N ALA A 119 19.20 -5.72 12.89
CA ALA A 119 20.41 -5.00 13.30
C ALA A 119 20.41 -3.57 12.76
N HIS A 120 19.98 -3.39 11.51
CA HIS A 120 19.80 -2.09 10.90
C HIS A 120 18.83 -2.18 9.71
N VAL A 121 18.00 -1.14 9.51
CA VAL A 121 17.10 -1.05 8.36
C VAL A 121 17.37 0.22 7.56
N THR A 122 17.73 0.08 6.28
CA THR A 122 17.88 1.21 5.37
C THR A 122 16.66 1.31 4.46
N MET A 123 15.95 2.42 4.51
CA MET A 123 14.94 2.77 3.52
C MET A 123 15.63 3.40 2.31
N LEU A 124 15.72 2.67 1.20
CA LEU A 124 16.26 3.17 -0.06
C LEU A 124 15.12 3.76 -0.89
N GLN A 125 15.17 5.06 -1.15
CA GLN A 125 14.16 5.76 -1.94
C GLN A 125 14.78 6.49 -3.13
N ARG A 126 14.09 6.46 -4.27
CA ARG A 126 14.44 7.30 -5.43
C ARG A 126 14.00 8.74 -5.24
N SER A 127 12.74 8.91 -4.81
CA SER A 127 12.12 10.20 -4.60
C SER A 127 11.46 10.23 -3.22
N PRO A 128 11.69 11.27 -2.42
CA PRO A 128 11.02 11.42 -1.13
C PRO A 128 9.50 11.50 -1.28
N THR A 129 8.77 11.11 -0.23
CA THR A 129 7.33 11.33 -0.12
C THR A 129 7.00 12.30 1.01
N TYR A 130 5.84 12.96 0.94
CA TYR A 130 5.37 13.74 2.08
C TYR A 130 4.87 12.84 3.20
N LEU A 131 5.42 13.06 4.39
CA LEU A 131 5.08 12.33 5.60
C LEU A 131 4.26 13.19 6.55
N MET A 132 3.31 12.55 7.23
CA MET A 132 2.53 13.17 8.30
C MET A 132 2.52 12.24 9.52
N PRO A 133 3.17 12.62 10.64
CA PRO A 133 3.01 11.88 11.88
C PRO A 133 1.59 12.03 12.40
N LEU A 134 0.89 10.93 12.61
CA LEU A 134 -0.42 10.92 13.25
C LEU A 134 -0.42 9.97 14.44
N PRO A 135 -1.04 10.36 15.57
CA PRO A 135 -1.18 9.46 16.70
C PRO A 135 -2.11 8.30 16.34
N SER A 136 -1.76 7.09 16.78
CA SER A 136 -2.60 5.90 16.65
C SER A 136 -3.91 6.03 17.43
N THR A 137 -3.89 6.81 18.49
CA THR A 137 -5.04 7.06 19.36
C THR A 137 -5.53 8.49 19.24
N ASP A 138 -6.76 8.64 18.78
CA ASP A 138 -7.43 9.93 18.71
C ASP A 138 -8.06 10.29 20.06
N LYS A 139 -7.27 10.94 20.92
CA LYS A 139 -7.70 11.34 22.26
C LYS A 139 -8.93 12.25 22.27
N VAL A 140 -9.15 13.04 21.20
CA VAL A 140 -10.33 13.90 21.09
C VAL A 140 -11.56 13.05 20.84
N THR A 141 -11.48 12.08 19.93
CA THR A 141 -12.57 11.12 19.70
C THR A 141 -12.90 10.34 20.96
N LEU A 142 -11.89 9.84 21.69
CA LEU A 142 -12.12 9.13 22.95
C LEU A 142 -12.79 10.01 24.00
N ALA A 143 -12.40 11.28 24.12
CA ALA A 143 -13.05 12.22 25.03
C ALA A 143 -14.51 12.48 24.64
N LEU A 144 -14.79 12.65 23.34
CA LEU A 144 -16.16 12.82 22.84
C LEU A 144 -17.03 11.59 23.12
N GLN A 145 -16.50 10.38 22.91
CA GLN A 145 -17.21 9.12 23.19
C GLN A 145 -17.50 8.92 24.68
N LYS A 146 -16.67 9.46 25.57
CA LYS A 146 -16.91 9.40 27.02
C LYS A 146 -18.02 10.33 27.50
N VAL A 147 -18.22 11.46 26.83
CA VAL A 147 -19.11 12.54 27.32
C VAL A 147 -20.43 12.59 26.54
N LEU A 148 -20.46 12.14 25.29
CA LEU A 148 -21.61 12.27 24.40
C LEU A 148 -22.22 10.89 24.08
N PRO A 149 -23.53 10.84 23.79
CA PRO A 149 -24.15 9.64 23.23
C PRO A 149 -23.45 9.20 21.94
N GLU A 150 -23.37 7.89 21.71
CA GLU A 150 -22.60 7.27 20.63
C GLU A 150 -22.86 7.90 19.24
N LYS A 151 -24.14 8.07 18.86
CA LYS A 151 -24.52 8.70 17.58
C LYS A 151 -24.06 10.15 17.46
N ALA A 152 -24.00 10.89 18.56
CA ALA A 152 -23.53 12.28 18.57
C ALA A 152 -22.00 12.33 18.49
N ALA A 153 -21.31 11.51 19.29
CA ALA A 153 -19.86 11.36 19.25
C ALA A 153 -19.36 10.96 17.85
N TYR A 154 -20.02 9.98 17.21
CA TYR A 154 -19.73 9.55 15.86
C TYR A 154 -19.92 10.68 14.84
N ARG A 155 -21.07 11.36 14.85
CA ARG A 155 -21.35 12.47 13.91
C ARG A 155 -20.33 13.60 14.02
N LEU A 156 -19.98 14.00 15.25
CA LEU A 156 -19.00 15.07 15.49
C LEU A 156 -17.59 14.66 15.07
N THR A 157 -17.17 13.44 15.43
CA THR A 157 -15.87 12.89 15.03
C THR A 157 -15.75 12.81 13.51
N ARG A 158 -16.78 12.30 12.84
CA ARG A 158 -16.84 12.20 11.38
C ARG A 158 -16.79 13.58 10.72
N ALA A 159 -17.60 14.53 11.20
CA ALA A 159 -17.62 15.89 10.68
C ALA A 159 -16.24 16.57 10.84
N ARG A 160 -15.62 16.44 12.01
CA ARG A 160 -14.26 16.95 12.28
C ARG A 160 -13.23 16.35 11.33
N ASN A 161 -13.18 15.02 11.21
CA ASN A 161 -12.20 14.34 10.36
C ASN A 161 -12.39 14.68 8.88
N ILE A 162 -13.63 14.69 8.38
CA ILE A 162 -13.93 15.13 7.00
C ILE A 162 -13.48 16.57 6.79
N SER A 163 -13.73 17.45 7.77
CA SER A 163 -13.35 18.87 7.68
C SER A 163 -11.83 19.04 7.63
N ILE A 164 -11.09 18.31 8.46
CA ILE A 164 -9.62 18.31 8.46
C ILE A 164 -9.08 17.78 7.13
N SER A 165 -9.53 16.62 6.67
CA SER A 165 -9.08 16.04 5.38
C SER A 165 -9.39 16.97 4.21
N ARG A 166 -10.60 17.55 4.18
CA ARG A 166 -11.03 18.49 3.14
C ARG A 166 -10.22 19.79 3.19
N PHE A 167 -9.93 20.30 4.39
CA PHE A 167 -9.08 21.48 4.57
C PHE A 167 -7.67 21.21 4.05
N LEU A 168 -7.04 20.10 4.47
CA LEU A 168 -5.71 19.72 4.03
C LEU A 168 -5.64 19.60 2.50
N TYR A 169 -6.61 18.90 1.89
CA TYR A 169 -6.69 18.78 0.44
C TYR A 169 -6.83 20.15 -0.25
N GLN A 170 -7.84 20.93 0.12
CA GLN A 170 -8.10 22.22 -0.51
C GLN A 170 -6.92 23.19 -0.35
N ARG A 171 -6.30 23.22 0.84
CA ARG A 171 -5.18 24.10 1.14
C ARG A 171 -3.93 23.68 0.37
N SER A 172 -3.69 22.39 0.22
CA SER A 172 -2.62 21.83 -0.61
C SER A 172 -2.79 22.20 -2.08
N ARG A 173 -4.02 22.13 -2.62
CA ARG A 173 -4.30 22.54 -4.01
C ARG A 173 -4.24 24.05 -4.22
N LYS A 174 -4.73 24.86 -3.28
CA LYS A 174 -4.82 26.34 -3.42
C LYS A 174 -3.55 27.10 -3.05
N SER A 175 -2.74 26.63 -2.10
CA SER A 175 -1.39 27.19 -1.89
C SER A 175 -0.40 26.10 -1.46
N PRO A 176 0.11 25.33 -2.42
CA PRO A 176 0.97 24.19 -2.13
C PRO A 176 2.27 24.58 -1.43
N GLN A 177 2.83 25.76 -1.70
CA GLN A 177 4.08 26.22 -1.08
C GLN A 177 3.95 26.43 0.43
N PHE A 178 2.79 26.92 0.89
CA PHE A 178 2.50 27.03 2.31
C PHE A 178 2.42 25.65 2.97
N MET A 179 1.69 24.73 2.34
CA MET A 179 1.54 23.36 2.86
C MET A 179 2.86 22.59 2.84
N ARG A 180 3.72 22.78 1.84
CA ARG A 180 5.07 22.24 1.79
C ARG A 180 5.87 22.69 3.00
N LYS A 181 5.91 24.00 3.28
CA LYS A 181 6.61 24.55 4.46
C LYS A 181 6.06 23.98 5.76
N LEU A 182 4.73 23.82 5.87
CA LEU A 182 4.10 23.24 7.04
C LEU A 182 4.54 21.78 7.26
N PHE A 183 4.41 20.92 6.24
CA PHE A 183 4.78 19.51 6.35
C PHE A 183 6.27 19.34 6.63
N LEU A 184 7.15 20.02 5.90
CA LEU A 184 8.60 19.95 6.14
C LEU A 184 8.99 20.50 7.52
N GLY A 185 8.28 21.53 8.00
CA GLY A 185 8.47 22.07 9.35
C GLY A 185 8.12 21.06 10.45
N ILE A 186 7.04 20.29 10.26
CA ILE A 186 6.67 19.19 11.16
C ILE A 186 7.77 18.12 11.15
N ILE A 187 8.23 17.70 9.97
CA ILE A 187 9.27 16.67 9.86
C ILE A 187 10.59 17.13 10.48
N LYS A 188 11.03 18.35 10.21
CA LYS A 188 12.24 18.93 10.80
C LYS A 188 12.23 18.86 12.33
N ARG A 189 11.07 19.09 12.95
CA ARG A 189 10.88 18.97 14.40
C ARG A 189 10.90 17.51 14.88
N GLN A 190 10.38 16.57 14.10
CA GLN A 190 10.37 15.14 14.44
C GLN A 190 11.78 14.53 14.41
N VAL A 191 12.57 14.86 13.37
CA VAL A 191 13.93 14.31 13.19
C VAL A 191 14.98 14.99 14.06
N GLN A 192 14.74 16.21 14.53
CA GLN A 192 15.63 16.95 15.45
C GLN A 192 17.09 17.02 14.97
N GLY A 193 17.30 17.17 13.66
CA GLY A 193 18.63 17.24 13.05
C GLY A 193 19.39 15.91 12.95
N LYS A 194 18.78 14.78 13.32
CA LYS A 194 19.38 13.43 13.21
C LYS A 194 19.32 12.83 11.81
N ALA A 195 18.64 13.48 10.87
CA ALA A 195 18.59 13.09 9.48
C ALA A 195 18.58 14.32 8.57
N ASP A 196 19.14 14.17 7.38
CA ASP A 196 19.15 15.20 6.36
C ASP A 196 17.73 15.45 5.82
N MET A 197 17.34 16.71 5.70
CA MET A 197 16.03 17.11 5.16
C MET A 197 15.87 16.77 3.68
N ARG A 198 16.95 16.53 2.93
CA ARG A 198 16.89 16.01 1.55
C ARG A 198 16.12 14.70 1.47
N HIS A 199 16.16 13.86 2.51
CA HIS A 199 15.39 12.60 2.57
C HIS A 199 13.88 12.79 2.72
N PHE A 200 13.41 14.00 3.01
CA PHE A 200 12.01 14.29 3.32
C PHE A 200 11.40 15.36 2.43
N THR A 201 12.11 15.79 1.38
CA THR A 201 11.74 16.95 0.56
C THR A 201 11.41 16.49 -0.86
N PRO A 202 10.13 16.19 -1.19
CA PRO A 202 9.73 15.73 -2.52
C PRO A 202 9.80 16.85 -3.56
N ASP A 203 9.92 16.52 -4.85
CA ASP A 203 9.92 17.53 -5.93
C ASP A 203 8.52 17.89 -6.45
N TYR A 204 7.47 17.24 -5.94
CA TYR A 204 6.08 17.48 -6.30
C TYR A 204 5.33 18.27 -5.21
N ASN A 205 4.15 18.81 -5.52
CA ASN A 205 3.36 19.55 -4.52
C ASN A 205 2.63 18.60 -3.57
N PRO A 206 2.36 19.00 -2.32
CA PRO A 206 1.57 18.16 -1.44
C PRO A 206 0.21 17.82 -2.08
N TRP A 207 -0.21 16.56 -1.92
CA TRP A 207 -1.45 16.02 -2.49
C TRP A 207 -1.49 15.81 -4.02
N ASP A 208 -0.41 16.09 -4.76
CA ASP A 208 -0.27 15.58 -6.14
C ASP A 208 -0.02 14.06 -6.13
N GLN A 209 0.51 13.55 -5.02
CA GLN A 209 0.54 12.12 -4.69
C GLN A 209 -0.04 11.91 -3.28
N ARG A 210 -0.37 10.65 -2.97
CA ARG A 210 -0.95 10.26 -1.68
C ARG A 210 0.05 10.55 -0.55
N LEU A 211 -0.36 11.35 0.42
CA LEU A 211 0.40 11.56 1.66
C LEU A 211 0.51 10.25 2.43
N CYS A 212 1.69 10.00 2.98
CA CYS A 212 1.91 8.84 3.83
C CYS A 212 1.85 9.24 5.31
N VAL A 213 1.16 8.41 6.08
CA VAL A 213 1.02 8.59 7.52
C VAL A 213 2.10 7.79 8.24
N VAL A 214 2.80 8.43 9.16
CA VAL A 214 3.74 7.78 10.07
C VAL A 214 3.05 7.61 11.41
N LYS A 215 2.81 6.37 11.84
CA LYS A 215 2.06 6.08 13.05
C LYS A 215 2.90 6.44 14.28
N ASP A 216 2.37 7.28 15.17
CA ASP A 216 3.04 7.69 16.42
C ASP A 216 4.46 8.29 16.23
N GLY A 217 4.84 8.64 14.99
CA GLY A 217 6.20 9.06 14.65
C GLY A 217 7.26 7.96 14.76
N ASP A 218 6.86 6.69 14.75
CA ASP A 218 7.72 5.49 14.90
C ASP A 218 8.95 5.49 13.98
N LEU A 219 8.79 5.83 12.70
CA LEU A 219 9.89 5.96 11.74
C LEU A 219 10.94 6.98 12.21
N PHE A 220 10.51 8.13 12.74
CA PHE A 220 11.43 9.15 13.22
C PHE A 220 12.14 8.70 14.50
N GLN A 221 11.49 7.91 15.36
CA GLN A 221 12.15 7.34 16.53
C GLN A 221 13.19 6.30 16.13
N ALA A 222 12.88 5.43 15.16
CA ALA A 222 13.82 4.45 14.62
C ALA A 222 15.07 5.16 14.04
N ILE A 223 14.87 6.23 13.26
CA ILE A 223 15.96 7.03 12.71
C ILE A 223 16.79 7.69 13.82
N LYS A 224 16.15 8.34 14.80
CA LYS A 224 16.87 9.00 15.90
C LYS A 224 17.67 8.01 16.77
N SER A 225 17.20 6.78 16.88
CA SER A 225 17.89 5.71 17.61
C SER A 225 19.08 5.11 16.85
N GLY A 226 19.23 5.40 15.56
CA GLY A 226 20.25 4.82 14.69
C GLY A 226 19.91 3.41 14.17
N LYS A 227 18.77 2.83 14.57
CA LYS A 227 18.32 1.53 14.08
C LYS A 227 17.82 1.56 12.63
N ALA A 228 17.44 2.74 12.14
CA ALA A 228 17.06 2.94 10.75
C ALA A 228 17.75 4.15 10.11
N ALA A 229 17.95 4.09 8.80
CA ALA A 229 18.46 5.20 7.99
C ALA A 229 17.65 5.34 6.69
N ILE A 230 17.77 6.49 6.03
CA ILE A 230 17.20 6.71 4.70
C ILE A 230 18.34 7.00 3.73
N ALA A 231 18.37 6.29 2.61
CA ALA A 231 19.21 6.60 1.47
C ALA A 231 18.33 7.16 0.36
N THR A 232 18.61 8.39 -0.11
CA THR A 232 17.92 8.96 -1.29
C THR A 232 18.86 8.88 -2.49
N ASP A 233 18.69 7.87 -3.34
CA ASP A 233 19.52 7.68 -4.53
C ASP A 233 18.87 6.70 -5.53
N HIS A 234 19.55 6.44 -6.63
CA HIS A 234 19.19 5.46 -7.64
C HIS A 234 20.05 4.22 -7.51
N ILE A 235 19.41 3.07 -7.70
CA ILE A 235 20.08 1.78 -7.80
C ILE A 235 20.90 1.76 -9.11
N GLU A 236 22.17 1.44 -9.01
CA GLU A 236 23.00 1.09 -10.17
C GLU A 236 22.82 -0.39 -10.49
N ARG A 237 23.08 -1.25 -9.49
CA ARG A 237 22.88 -2.70 -9.56
C ARG A 237 22.88 -3.34 -8.17
N PHE A 238 22.36 -4.54 -8.07
CA PHE A 238 22.57 -5.41 -6.92
C PHE A 238 23.97 -6.02 -7.00
N THR A 239 24.56 -6.26 -5.83
CA THR A 239 25.85 -6.92 -5.67
C THR A 239 25.64 -8.20 -4.88
N GLU A 240 26.69 -9.03 -4.75
CA GLU A 240 26.58 -10.27 -3.98
C GLU A 240 26.18 -10.05 -2.51
N THR A 241 26.43 -8.85 -1.97
CA THR A 241 26.25 -8.52 -0.55
C THR A 241 25.28 -7.37 -0.28
N GLY A 242 24.62 -6.83 -1.31
CA GLY A 242 23.73 -5.69 -1.14
C GLY A 242 23.38 -4.96 -2.43
N ILE A 243 23.34 -3.64 -2.36
CA ILE A 243 22.94 -2.76 -3.47
C ILE A 243 23.98 -1.66 -3.67
N ARG A 244 24.50 -1.55 -4.88
CA ARG A 244 25.31 -0.40 -5.31
C ARG A 244 24.43 0.72 -5.83
N LEU A 245 24.65 1.91 -5.31
CA LEU A 245 23.95 3.13 -5.71
C LEU A 245 24.76 3.88 -6.78
N LYS A 246 24.08 4.70 -7.59
CA LYS A 246 24.73 5.51 -8.63
C LYS A 246 25.69 6.58 -8.07
N SER A 247 25.56 6.96 -6.81
CA SER A 247 26.56 7.80 -6.12
C SER A 247 27.88 7.08 -5.84
N GLY A 248 27.92 5.74 -5.98
CA GLY A 248 29.07 4.90 -5.63
C GLY A 248 29.02 4.32 -4.21
N GLU A 249 28.05 4.72 -3.38
CA GLU A 249 27.80 4.09 -2.09
C GLU A 249 27.26 2.66 -2.25
N GLU A 250 27.64 1.76 -1.36
CA GLU A 250 27.14 0.38 -1.32
C GLU A 250 26.38 0.12 -0.02
N LEU A 251 25.11 -0.27 -0.15
CA LEU A 251 24.23 -0.62 0.95
C LEU A 251 24.30 -2.13 1.18
N ALA A 252 25.02 -2.56 2.22
CA ALA A 252 25.07 -3.96 2.61
C ALA A 252 23.70 -4.46 3.13
N ALA A 253 23.27 -5.64 2.68
CA ALA A 253 21.99 -6.22 3.04
C ALA A 253 22.09 -7.75 3.16
N ASP A 254 21.45 -8.29 4.20
CA ASP A 254 21.13 -9.73 4.27
C ASP A 254 19.75 -9.99 3.64
N ILE A 255 18.84 -9.01 3.73
CA ILE A 255 17.48 -9.09 3.19
C ILE A 255 17.16 -7.81 2.41
N ILE A 256 16.61 -7.95 1.21
CA ILE A 256 16.11 -6.84 0.39
C ILE A 256 14.59 -6.96 0.24
N ILE A 257 13.88 -5.87 0.49
CA ILE A 257 12.42 -5.81 0.40
C ILE A 257 12.03 -4.80 -0.69
N PRO A 258 11.66 -5.24 -1.90
CA PRO A 258 11.14 -4.36 -2.94
C PRO A 258 9.71 -3.92 -2.62
N ALA A 259 9.55 -2.87 -1.79
CA ALA A 259 8.28 -2.19 -1.52
C ALA A 259 7.95 -1.15 -2.61
N THR A 260 8.01 -1.59 -3.87
CA THR A 260 8.07 -0.73 -5.06
C THR A 260 6.73 -0.32 -5.64
N GLY A 261 5.63 -0.78 -5.07
CA GLY A 261 4.28 -0.39 -5.47
C GLY A 261 3.41 -1.58 -5.85
N LEU A 262 2.40 -1.33 -6.66
CA LEU A 262 1.35 -2.27 -6.99
C LEU A 262 1.06 -2.18 -8.48
N GLU A 263 0.69 -3.30 -9.10
CA GLU A 263 0.12 -3.29 -10.44
C GLU A 263 -1.38 -3.08 -10.36
N ILE A 264 -1.90 -2.10 -11.12
CA ILE A 264 -3.33 -1.85 -11.18
C ILE A 264 -3.96 -2.90 -12.09
N GLN A 265 -4.98 -3.59 -11.56
CA GLN A 265 -5.72 -4.59 -12.31
C GLN A 265 -7.21 -4.32 -12.17
N MET A 266 -7.89 -4.12 -13.30
CA MET A 266 -9.33 -3.95 -13.34
C MET A 266 -10.02 -5.31 -13.24
N LEU A 267 -11.14 -5.36 -12.50
CA LEU A 267 -12.01 -6.53 -12.40
C LEU A 267 -11.28 -7.83 -12.02
N GLY A 268 -10.18 -7.73 -11.24
CA GLY A 268 -9.39 -8.90 -10.81
C GLY A 268 -8.79 -9.70 -11.97
N GLY A 269 -8.59 -9.07 -13.14
CA GLY A 269 -8.05 -9.73 -14.33
C GLY A 269 -9.07 -10.54 -15.13
N ILE A 270 -10.34 -10.54 -14.72
CA ILE A 270 -11.43 -11.16 -15.50
C ILE A 270 -11.50 -10.47 -16.87
N LYS A 271 -11.63 -11.28 -17.92
CA LYS A 271 -11.86 -10.81 -19.29
C LYS A 271 -13.38 -10.78 -19.57
N PRO A 272 -14.03 -9.61 -19.53
CA PRO A 272 -15.46 -9.52 -19.81
C PRO A 272 -15.74 -9.61 -21.32
N THR A 273 -16.79 -10.34 -21.68
CA THR A 273 -17.32 -10.42 -23.05
C THR A 273 -18.83 -10.19 -23.06
N VAL A 274 -19.36 -9.77 -24.21
CA VAL A 274 -20.80 -9.68 -24.49
C VAL A 274 -21.07 -10.48 -25.75
N ASP A 275 -21.85 -11.55 -25.64
CA ASP A 275 -22.13 -12.50 -26.72
C ASP A 275 -20.84 -12.98 -27.42
N GLY A 276 -19.80 -13.28 -26.63
CA GLY A 276 -18.49 -13.71 -27.10
C GLY A 276 -17.57 -12.59 -27.64
N GLN A 277 -18.03 -11.34 -27.71
CA GLN A 277 -17.19 -10.21 -28.12
C GLN A 277 -16.49 -9.57 -26.91
N GLU A 278 -15.17 -9.39 -27.01
CA GLU A 278 -14.35 -8.80 -25.95
C GLU A 278 -14.76 -7.35 -25.63
N VAL A 279 -14.92 -7.06 -24.34
CA VAL A 279 -15.13 -5.70 -23.85
C VAL A 279 -13.79 -5.11 -23.42
N VAL A 280 -13.21 -4.29 -24.30
CA VAL A 280 -11.97 -3.58 -24.01
C VAL A 280 -12.25 -2.38 -23.09
N MET A 281 -11.98 -2.54 -21.78
CA MET A 281 -12.38 -1.59 -20.74
C MET A 281 -11.84 -0.16 -20.94
N LYS A 282 -10.63 0.00 -21.50
CA LYS A 282 -10.01 1.33 -21.71
C LYS A 282 -10.79 2.19 -22.73
N ASP A 283 -11.58 1.55 -23.59
CA ASP A 283 -12.37 2.19 -24.64
C ASP A 283 -13.82 2.44 -24.20
N LYS A 284 -14.13 2.17 -22.92
CA LYS A 284 -15.48 2.33 -22.34
C LYS A 284 -15.51 3.46 -21.33
N VAL A 285 -16.72 3.99 -21.12
CA VAL A 285 -17.03 4.96 -20.07
C VAL A 285 -17.82 4.25 -19.00
N ILE A 286 -17.37 4.37 -17.75
CA ILE A 286 -18.10 3.87 -16.59
C ILE A 286 -19.06 4.96 -16.11
N TYR A 287 -20.37 4.71 -16.17
CA TYR A 287 -21.38 5.61 -15.66
C TYR A 287 -21.44 5.54 -14.14
N LYS A 288 -21.29 6.70 -13.49
CA LYS A 288 -21.30 6.86 -12.02
C LYS A 288 -20.32 5.93 -11.27
N ASN A 289 -19.25 5.47 -11.94
CA ASN A 289 -18.27 4.51 -11.41
C ASN A 289 -18.84 3.15 -10.99
N VAL A 290 -20.01 2.74 -11.50
CA VAL A 290 -20.67 1.48 -11.11
C VAL A 290 -21.23 0.65 -12.28
N MET A 291 -21.47 1.24 -13.44
CA MET A 291 -22.07 0.58 -14.62
C MET A 291 -21.30 0.90 -15.89
#